data_AF-A0A6A4EDJ1-F1
#
_entry.id   AF-A0A6A4EDJ1-F1
#
_cell.length_a   1.000
_cell.length_b   1.000
_cell.length_c   1.000
_cell.angle_alpha   90.00
_cell.angle_beta   90.00
_cell.angle_gamma   90.00
#
_symmetry.space_group_name_H-M   'P 1'
#
loop_
_entity.id
_entity.type
_entity.pdbx_description
1 polymer ?
#
loop_
_entity_poly.entity_id
_entity_poly.type
_entity_poly.pdbx_seq_one_letter_code
_entity_poly.pdbx_strand_id
1 'polypeptide(L)'
;MKRKPPGRSRVTSTGRKEPKHTRDCFTKSEKLEIVRFFANNKVDATVDKYFPKLAGHAREQKRNLMYQWRKQHGQLEELCADPRQASLKYIRPTGSATILPTEAEVELVQWINALTSGKRAIQFPV
;
A
#
# COMPACT_ATOMS: atom_id res chain seq x y z
N MET A 1 -37.94 -13.39 10.09
CA MET A 1 -36.62 -12.81 9.81
C MET A 1 -35.56 -13.92 9.82
N LYS A 2 -34.87 -14.19 8.70
CA LYS A 2 -33.82 -15.23 8.65
C LYS A 2 -32.53 -14.69 9.26
N ARG A 3 -31.94 -15.43 10.21
CA ARG A 3 -30.64 -15.09 10.81
C ARG A 3 -29.54 -15.32 9.78
N LYS A 4 -28.56 -14.42 9.70
CA LYS A 4 -27.38 -14.60 8.85
C LYS A 4 -26.58 -15.83 9.34
N PRO A 5 -25.97 -16.60 8.44
CA PRO A 5 -25.14 -17.74 8.81
C PRO A 5 -23.99 -17.28 9.73
N PRO A 6 -23.65 -18.05 10.78
CA PRO A 6 -22.50 -17.74 11.60
C PRO A 6 -21.22 -17.79 10.74
N GLY A 7 -20.37 -16.77 10.87
CA GLY A 7 -19.07 -16.73 10.21
C GLY A 7 -18.16 -17.87 10.70
N ARG A 8 -17.06 -18.12 9.96
CA ARG A 8 -16.09 -19.17 10.30
C ARG A 8 -15.61 -19.03 11.75
N SER A 9 -15.80 -20.07 12.55
CA SER A 9 -15.32 -20.12 13.92
C SER A 9 -13.79 -20.06 13.97
N ARG A 10 -13.24 -19.19 14.82
CA ARG A 10 -11.78 -19.10 15.01
C ARG A 10 -11.30 -20.26 15.88
N VAL A 11 -10.20 -20.88 15.46
CA VAL A 11 -9.50 -21.93 16.21
C VAL A 11 -8.61 -21.32 17.32
N THR A 12 -8.20 -20.05 17.17
CA THR A 12 -7.40 -19.31 18.15
C THR A 12 -8.20 -18.18 18.81
N SER A 13 -8.12 -18.08 20.13
CA SER A 13 -8.93 -17.17 20.97
C SER A 13 -8.64 -15.68 20.77
N THR A 14 -7.46 -15.33 20.24
CA THR A 14 -7.09 -13.94 19.98
C THR A 14 -7.60 -13.50 18.61
N GLY A 15 -8.56 -12.58 18.63
CA GLY A 15 -9.11 -11.93 17.45
C GLY A 15 -8.10 -10.99 16.77
N ARG A 16 -8.56 -10.30 15.71
CA ARG A 16 -7.78 -9.23 15.09
C ARG A 16 -7.64 -8.08 16.10
N LYS A 17 -6.42 -7.70 16.45
CA LYS A 17 -6.15 -6.51 17.26
C LYS A 17 -6.40 -5.26 16.43
N GLU A 18 -6.86 -4.20 17.08
CA GLU A 18 -7.00 -2.91 16.42
C GLU A 18 -5.64 -2.39 15.94
N PRO A 19 -5.56 -1.86 14.71
CA PRO A 19 -4.32 -1.31 14.21
C PRO A 19 -3.95 -0.03 14.98
N LYS A 20 -2.79 -0.04 15.64
CA LYS A 20 -2.25 1.13 16.37
C LYS A 20 -1.57 2.15 15.45
N HIS A 21 -1.25 1.77 14.22
CA HIS A 21 -0.53 2.62 13.26
C HIS A 21 -1.42 3.05 12.10
N THR A 22 -1.54 4.37 11.94
CA THR A 22 -2.18 5.02 10.80
C THR A 22 -1.09 5.71 9.98
N ARG A 23 -1.12 5.54 8.65
CA ARG A 23 -0.19 6.21 7.73
C ARG A 23 -0.98 7.25 6.93
N ASP A 24 -0.44 8.46 6.87
CA ASP A 24 -0.95 9.46 5.94
C ASP A 24 -0.63 9.03 4.51
N CYS A 25 -1.59 9.20 3.61
CA CYS A 25 -1.39 8.92 2.19
C CYS A 25 -1.83 10.13 1.37
N PHE A 26 -0.92 10.60 0.53
CA PHE A 26 -1.12 11.76 -0.35
C PHE A 26 -1.33 11.30 -1.78
N THR A 27 -2.29 11.92 -2.45
CA THR A 27 -2.48 11.83 -3.90
C THR A 27 -1.30 12.47 -4.62
N LYS A 28 -1.11 12.15 -5.90
CA LYS A 28 -0.01 12.75 -6.66
C LYS A 28 -0.23 14.23 -6.91
N SER A 29 -1.47 14.66 -7.12
CA SER A 29 -1.81 16.07 -7.26
C SER A 29 -1.41 16.87 -6.01
N GLU A 30 -1.74 16.37 -4.81
CA GLU A 30 -1.32 17.00 -3.54
C GLU A 30 0.20 17.06 -3.42
N LYS A 31 0.91 15.97 -3.74
CA LYS A 31 2.38 15.95 -3.74
C LYS A 31 2.95 17.00 -4.70
N LEU A 32 2.41 17.09 -5.91
CA LEU A 32 2.88 18.03 -6.92
C LEU A 32 2.62 19.48 -6.49
N GLU A 33 1.46 19.78 -5.91
CA GLU A 33 1.14 21.10 -5.38
C GLU A 33 2.14 21.52 -4.28
N ILE A 34 2.39 20.62 -3.33
CA ILE A 34 3.35 20.85 -2.23
C ILE A 34 4.76 21.09 -2.79
N VAL A 35 5.20 20.31 -3.78
CA VAL A 35 6.53 20.46 -4.38
C VAL A 35 6.64 21.77 -5.17
N ARG A 36 5.59 22.18 -5.90
CA ARG A 36 5.56 23.48 -6.59
C ARG A 36 5.64 24.66 -5.63
N PHE A 37 4.95 24.57 -4.50
CA PHE A 37 5.09 25.57 -3.43
C PHE A 37 6.49 25.57 -2.84
N PHE A 38 7.04 24.38 -2.59
CA PHE A 38 8.39 24.21 -2.04
C PHE A 38 9.50 24.70 -2.98
N ALA A 39 9.33 24.65 -4.29
CA ALA A 39 10.32 25.16 -5.25
C ALA A 39 10.59 26.66 -5.06
N ASN A 40 9.57 27.41 -4.62
CA ASN A 40 9.63 28.87 -4.44
C ASN A 40 9.83 29.30 -2.98
N ASN A 41 9.81 28.36 -2.02
CA ASN A 41 9.79 28.65 -0.59
C ASN A 41 10.76 27.78 0.21
N LYS A 42 11.11 28.21 1.42
CA LYS A 42 11.90 27.38 2.35
C LYS A 42 11.08 26.19 2.84
N VAL A 43 11.75 25.07 3.16
CA VAL A 43 11.06 23.84 3.63
C VAL A 43 10.20 24.12 4.85
N ASP A 44 10.72 24.88 5.82
CA ASP A 44 10.00 25.18 7.05
C ASP A 44 8.68 25.88 6.78
N ALA A 45 8.68 26.88 5.88
CA ALA A 45 7.45 27.58 5.48
C ALA A 45 6.44 26.64 4.79
N THR A 46 6.91 25.68 3.99
CA THR A 46 6.05 24.65 3.38
C THR A 46 5.48 23.72 4.44
N VAL A 47 6.28 23.28 5.39
CA VAL A 47 5.82 22.39 6.48
C VAL A 47 4.81 23.11 7.36
N ASP A 48 5.04 24.38 7.69
CA ASP A 48 4.13 25.16 8.53
C ASP A 48 2.79 25.41 7.81
N LYS A 49 2.80 25.58 6.47
CA LYS A 49 1.58 25.73 5.66
C LYS A 49 0.77 24.44 5.55
N TYR A 50 1.41 23.32 5.16
CA TYR A 50 0.71 22.08 4.84
C TYR A 50 0.56 21.14 6.05
N PHE A 51 1.38 21.31 7.09
CA PHE A 51 1.44 20.47 8.27
C PHE A 51 1.59 21.27 9.59
N PRO A 52 0.69 22.24 9.89
CA PRO A 52 0.85 23.18 11.00
C PRO A 52 0.86 22.54 12.39
N LYS A 53 0.29 21.33 12.53
CA LYS A 53 0.13 20.64 13.83
C LYS A 53 1.29 19.72 14.18
N LEU A 54 2.32 19.64 13.34
CA LEU A 54 3.43 18.71 13.54
C LEU A 54 4.59 19.37 14.28
N ALA A 55 5.11 18.68 15.29
CA ALA A 55 6.27 19.11 16.07
C ALA A 55 7.32 18.01 16.16
N GLY A 56 8.54 18.41 16.50
CA GLY A 56 9.67 17.51 16.75
C GLY A 56 9.91 16.50 15.63
N HIS A 57 9.99 15.23 15.99
CA HIS A 57 10.32 14.14 15.06
C HIS A 57 9.35 14.00 13.88
N ALA A 58 8.05 14.22 14.11
CA ALA A 58 7.04 14.13 13.05
C ALA A 58 7.23 15.21 11.98
N ARG A 59 7.67 16.41 12.40
CA ARG A 59 8.00 17.53 11.51
C ARG A 59 9.20 17.18 10.63
N GLU A 60 10.26 16.62 11.22
CA GLU A 60 11.46 16.22 10.46
C GLU A 60 11.17 15.09 9.46
N GLN A 61 10.29 14.15 9.83
CA GLN A 61 9.84 13.11 8.88
C GLN A 61 9.14 13.71 7.66
N LYS A 62 8.27 14.72 7.83
CA LYS A 62 7.64 15.40 6.68
C LYS A 62 8.64 16.21 5.87
N ARG A 63 9.62 16.85 6.52
CA ARG A 63 10.72 17.54 5.85
C ARG A 63 11.50 16.60 4.92
N ASN A 64 11.88 15.42 5.43
CA ASN A 64 12.55 14.40 4.61
C ASN A 64 11.67 13.90 3.45
N LEU A 65 10.36 13.72 3.71
CA LEU A 65 9.40 13.33 2.68
C LEU A 65 9.25 14.37 1.57
N MET A 66 9.27 15.67 1.90
CA MET A 66 9.26 16.75 0.91
C MET A 66 10.50 16.75 0.03
N TYR A 67 11.69 16.52 0.60
CA TYR A 67 12.91 16.38 -0.21
C TYR A 67 12.84 15.20 -1.17
N GLN A 68 12.28 14.08 -0.71
CA GLN A 68 12.03 12.92 -1.59
C GLN A 68 11.10 13.28 -2.74
N TRP A 69 9.98 13.97 -2.48
CA TRP A 69 9.05 14.39 -3.54
C TRP A 69 9.67 15.42 -4.49
N ARG A 70 10.52 16.33 -3.99
CA ARG A 70 11.28 17.25 -4.84
C ARG A 70 12.17 16.49 -5.82
N LYS A 71 12.85 15.44 -5.37
CA LYS A 71 13.67 14.58 -6.25
C LYS A 71 12.81 13.88 -7.30
N GLN A 72 11.55 13.58 -6.99
CA GLN A 72 10.59 12.93 -7.87
C GLN A 72 9.72 13.92 -8.68
N HIS A 73 10.06 15.22 -8.70
CA HIS A 73 9.21 16.26 -9.29
C HIS A 73 8.83 15.96 -10.76
N GLY A 74 9.81 15.64 -11.62
CA GLY A 74 9.55 15.34 -13.03
C GLY A 74 8.58 14.17 -13.22
N GLN A 75 8.76 13.09 -12.43
CA GLN A 75 7.84 11.94 -12.46
C GLN A 75 6.44 12.33 -11.98
N LEU A 76 6.32 13.21 -10.98
CA LEU A 76 5.02 13.69 -10.51
C LEU A 76 4.31 14.55 -11.57
N GLU A 77 5.05 15.36 -12.33
CA GLU A 77 4.48 16.16 -13.42
C GLU A 77 3.96 15.28 -14.55
N GLU A 78 4.76 14.33 -15.02
CA GLU A 78 4.35 13.35 -16.03
C GLU A 78 3.09 12.59 -15.60
N LEU A 79 3.08 12.08 -14.35
CA LEU A 79 1.95 11.33 -13.81
C LEU A 79 0.71 12.18 -13.51
N CYS A 80 0.86 13.49 -13.33
CA CYS A 80 -0.27 14.39 -13.13
C CYS A 80 -0.82 14.95 -14.44
N ALA A 81 -0.14 14.73 -15.57
CA ALA A 81 -0.67 15.08 -16.88
C ALA A 81 -1.96 14.32 -17.21
N ASP A 82 -2.09 13.07 -16.72
CA ASP A 82 -3.35 12.32 -16.75
C ASP A 82 -4.15 12.55 -15.45
N PRO A 83 -5.37 13.13 -15.52
CA PRO A 83 -6.24 13.34 -14.37
C PRO A 83 -6.55 12.05 -13.58
N ARG A 84 -6.65 10.91 -14.28
CA ARG A 84 -6.89 9.62 -13.62
C ARG A 84 -5.71 9.26 -12.74
N GLN A 85 -4.49 9.40 -13.27
CA GLN A 85 -3.27 9.12 -12.53
C GLN A 85 -2.98 10.12 -11.41
N ALA A 86 -3.39 11.39 -11.56
CA ALA A 86 -3.21 12.44 -10.55
C ALA A 86 -3.95 12.12 -9.23
N SER A 87 -5.16 11.57 -9.34
CA SER A 87 -6.01 11.20 -8.19
C SER A 87 -5.48 9.99 -7.38
N LEU A 88 -4.58 9.20 -7.97
CA LEU A 88 -4.05 7.99 -7.32
C LEU A 88 -3.03 8.34 -6.24
N LYS A 89 -3.02 7.56 -5.16
CA LYS A 89 -2.02 7.67 -4.07
C LYS A 89 -0.73 6.93 -4.38
N TYR A 90 -0.84 5.81 -5.10
CA TYR A 90 0.24 4.91 -5.48
C TYR A 90 -0.01 4.35 -6.89
N ILE A 91 1.07 4.14 -7.65
CA ILE A 91 1.07 3.29 -8.85
C ILE A 91 1.77 1.99 -8.47
N ARG A 92 1.18 0.85 -8.85
CA ARG A 92 1.87 -0.43 -8.82
C ARG A 92 2.63 -0.60 -10.15
N PRO A 93 3.90 -1.03 -10.12
CA PRO A 93 4.59 -1.43 -11.33
C PRO A 93 3.78 -2.51 -12.06
N THR A 94 3.77 -2.46 -13.38
CA THR A 94 3.30 -3.58 -14.21
C THR A 94 4.10 -4.83 -13.82
N GLY A 95 3.42 -5.96 -13.58
CA GLY A 95 4.06 -7.18 -13.07
C GLY A 95 4.15 -7.31 -11.55
N SER A 96 3.74 -6.29 -10.77
CA SER A 96 3.54 -6.42 -9.30
C SER A 96 2.18 -7.01 -8.91
N ALA A 97 1.44 -7.54 -9.89
CA ALA A 97 0.22 -8.29 -9.60
C ALA A 97 0.62 -9.61 -8.91
N THR A 98 -0.20 -10.04 -7.95
CA THR A 98 -0.09 -11.32 -7.25
C THR A 98 -0.49 -12.48 -8.16
N ILE A 99 -0.02 -12.47 -9.40
CA ILE A 99 -0.21 -13.59 -10.31
C ILE A 99 0.91 -14.54 -9.98
N LEU A 100 0.53 -15.74 -9.58
CA LEU A 100 1.48 -16.79 -9.30
C LEU A 100 2.18 -17.13 -10.64
N PRO A 101 3.50 -17.37 -10.64
CA PRO A 101 4.15 -17.85 -11.84
C PRO A 101 3.47 -19.12 -12.37
N THR A 102 3.45 -19.31 -13.69
CA THR A 102 2.76 -20.43 -14.34
C THR A 102 3.17 -21.79 -13.77
N GLU A 103 4.45 -21.95 -13.43
CA GLU A 103 4.99 -23.17 -12.82
C GLU A 103 4.34 -23.47 -11.47
N ALA A 104 4.14 -22.45 -10.64
CA ALA A 104 3.53 -22.58 -9.33
C ALA A 104 2.00 -22.74 -9.44
N GLU A 105 1.36 -22.19 -10.49
CA GLU A 105 -0.04 -22.51 -10.80
C GLU A 105 -0.21 -23.99 -11.17
N VAL A 106 0.69 -24.55 -11.99
CA VAL A 106 0.68 -25.97 -12.35
C VAL A 106 0.89 -26.86 -11.13
N GLU A 107 1.84 -26.51 -10.25
CA GLU A 107 2.07 -27.26 -9.01
C GLU A 107 0.83 -27.24 -8.10
N LEU A 108 0.18 -26.09 -7.95
CA LEU A 108 -1.07 -26.00 -7.18
C LEU A 108 -2.19 -26.84 -7.79
N VAL A 109 -2.33 -26.84 -9.11
CA VAL A 109 -3.35 -27.65 -9.81
C VAL A 109 -3.08 -29.14 -9.60
N GLN A 110 -1.83 -29.58 -9.74
CA GLN A 110 -1.43 -30.97 -9.47
C GLN A 110 -1.72 -31.35 -8.01
N TRP A 111 -1.39 -30.48 -7.07
CA TRP A 111 -1.64 -30.69 -5.65
C TRP A 111 -3.14 -30.78 -5.32
N ILE A 112 -3.96 -29.87 -5.85
CA ILE A 112 -5.42 -29.91 -5.67
C ILE A 112 -5.99 -31.20 -6.26
N ASN A 113 -5.55 -31.58 -7.47
CA ASN A 113 -6.00 -32.81 -8.13
C ASN A 113 -5.63 -34.07 -7.33
N ALA A 114 -4.44 -34.09 -6.70
CA ALA A 114 -4.04 -35.18 -5.82
C ALA A 114 -4.93 -35.27 -4.55
N LEU A 115 -5.35 -34.13 -4.00
CA LEU A 115 -6.26 -34.07 -2.84
C LEU A 115 -7.70 -34.48 -3.18
N THR A 116 -8.21 -34.08 -4.34
CA THR A 116 -9.59 -34.37 -4.77
C THR A 116 -9.76 -35.78 -5.33
N SER A 117 -8.69 -36.37 -5.88
CA SER A 117 -8.71 -37.73 -6.45
C SER A 117 -8.61 -38.86 -5.42
N GLY A 118 -8.76 -38.56 -4.13
CA GLY A 118 -9.08 -39.59 -3.13
C GLY A 118 -7.97 -40.59 -2.79
N LYS A 119 -6.69 -40.21 -2.91
CA LYS A 119 -5.58 -40.98 -2.32
C LYS A 119 -4.85 -40.14 -1.28
N ARG A 120 -5.32 -40.22 -0.02
CA ARG A 120 -4.53 -39.78 1.14
C ARG A 120 -3.29 -40.65 1.27
N ALA A 121 -2.13 -40.10 0.98
CA ALA A 121 -0.87 -40.35 1.70
C ALA A 121 0.18 -39.40 1.15
N ILE A 122 0.33 -38.22 1.75
CA ILE A 122 1.58 -37.46 1.63
C ILE A 122 2.00 -37.12 3.06
N GLN A 123 3.00 -37.86 3.52
CA GLN A 123 3.72 -37.63 4.76
C GLN A 123 4.85 -36.65 4.42
N PHE A 124 4.92 -35.54 5.15
CA PHE A 124 6.01 -34.57 5.03
C PHE A 124 7.20 -35.04 5.88
N PRO A 125 8.45 -35.04 5.36
CA PRO A 125 9.61 -35.14 6.22
C PRO A 125 9.80 -33.82 6.99
N VAL A 126 10.14 -33.96 8.27
CA VAL A 126 10.58 -32.90 9.18
C VAL A 126 11.99 -32.46 8.82
#